data_AF-A0A933MD42-F1
#
_entry.id   AF-A0A933MD42-F1
#
_cell.length_a   1.000
_cell.length_b   1.000
_cell.length_c   1.000
_cell.angle_alpha   90.00
_cell.angle_beta   90.00
_cell.angle_gamma   90.00
#
_symmetry.space_group_name_H-M   'P 1'
#
loop_
_entity.id
_entity.type
_entity.pdbx_description
1 polymer ?
#
loop_
_entity_poly.entity_id
_entity_poly.type
_entity_poly.pdbx_seq_one_letter_code
_entity_poly.pdbx_strand_id
1 'polypeptide(L)'
;LWDGDTIHKRVIDKDFLHRHQRLHVFPFPSYAPEINPQEFVWTKAKCALSNGAPKDIAELGRRLRGSIHRVRGSQRLLRSCIHAADLPWP
;
A
#
# COMPACT_ATOMS: atom_id res chain seq x y z
N LEU A 1 8.91 4.91 3.41
CA LEU A 1 8.63 3.73 4.25
C LEU A 1 8.51 2.53 3.33
N TRP A 2 9.33 1.50 3.52
CA TRP A 2 9.33 0.28 2.70
C TRP A 2 9.19 -0.95 3.57
N ASP A 3 8.44 -1.94 3.10
CA ASP A 3 8.39 -3.24 3.76
C ASP A 3 9.68 -4.04 3.48
N GLY A 4 9.78 -5.21 4.10
CA GLY A 4 10.98 -6.03 4.04
C GLY A 4 11.22 -6.76 2.72
N ASP A 5 10.42 -6.52 1.66
CA ASP A 5 10.55 -7.23 0.40
C ASP A 5 11.94 -7.04 -0.22
N THR A 6 12.47 -8.13 -0.76
CA THR A 6 13.73 -8.18 -1.50
C THR A 6 13.78 -7.25 -2.69
N ILE A 7 12.63 -6.88 -3.26
CA ILE A 7 12.55 -5.91 -4.37
C ILE A 7 13.19 -4.58 -3.94
N HIS A 8 12.91 -4.12 -2.73
CA HIS A 8 13.43 -2.87 -2.15
C HIS A 8 14.93 -2.87 -1.85
N LYS A 9 15.62 -4.01 -2.04
CA LYS A 9 17.07 -4.16 -1.81
C LYS A 9 17.87 -4.19 -3.12
N ARG A 10 17.18 -4.13 -4.27
CA ARG A 10 17.81 -4.23 -5.59
C ARG A 10 18.69 -3.02 -5.90
N VAL A 11 19.71 -3.23 -6.71
CA VAL A 11 20.67 -2.17 -7.11
C VAL A 11 19.96 -1.02 -7.81
N ILE A 12 18.96 -1.31 -8.63
CA ILE A 12 18.19 -0.29 -9.36
C ILE A 12 17.49 0.71 -8.42
N ASP A 13 17.01 0.23 -7.27
CA ASP A 13 16.36 1.09 -6.27
C ASP A 13 17.40 1.98 -5.59
N LYS A 14 18.61 1.46 -5.33
CA LYS A 14 19.72 2.24 -4.76
C LYS A 14 20.17 3.34 -5.71
N ASP A 15 20.33 3.04 -7.00
CA ASP A 15 20.71 4.03 -8.01
C ASP A 15 19.64 5.12 -8.17
N PHE A 16 18.36 4.73 -8.11
CA PHE A 16 17.26 5.68 -8.11
C PHE A 16 17.33 6.61 -6.90
N LEU A 17 17.51 6.08 -5.69
CA LEU A 17 17.63 6.89 -4.48
C LEU A 17 18.85 7.82 -4.52
N HIS A 18 19.99 7.37 -5.05
CA HIS A 18 21.18 8.22 -5.22
C HIS A 18 20.92 9.41 -6.15
N ARG A 19 20.15 9.22 -7.23
CA ARG A 19 19.77 10.30 -8.15
C ARG A 19 18.70 11.23 -7.56
N HIS A 20 17.98 10.79 -6.53
CA HIS A 20 16.84 11.50 -5.96
C HIS A 20 17.02 11.73 -4.45
N GLN A 21 18.05 12.50 -4.07
CA GLN A 21 18.43 12.76 -2.66
C GLN A 21 17.32 13.37 -1.77
N ARG A 22 16.24 13.91 -2.37
CA ARG A 22 15.05 14.38 -1.63
C ARG A 22 14.24 13.24 -1.00
N LEU A 23 14.43 12.01 -1.45
CA LEU A 23 13.67 10.85 -1.00
C LEU A 23 14.38 10.22 0.20
N HIS A 24 13.78 10.36 1.36
CA HIS A 24 14.21 9.65 2.56
C HIS A 24 13.42 8.35 2.69
N VAL A 25 14.14 7.23 2.74
CA VAL A 25 13.55 5.91 2.86
C VAL A 25 13.89 5.33 4.22
N PHE A 26 12.86 4.81 4.87
CA PHE A 26 12.96 4.14 6.17
C PHE A 26 12.36 2.73 6.03
N PRO A 27 13.06 1.68 6.47
CA PRO A 27 12.52 0.33 6.45
C PRO A 27 11.53 0.12 7.59
N PHE A 28 10.50 -0.68 7.35
CA PHE A 28 9.71 -1.27 8.43
C PHE A 28 10.48 -2.42 9.10
N PRO A 29 10.23 -2.67 10.40
CA PRO A 29 10.54 -3.95 11.02
C PRO A 29 10.04 -5.12 10.18
N SER A 30 10.80 -6.21 10.16
CA SER A 30 10.38 -7.42 9.46
C SER A 30 9.11 -7.99 10.10
N TYR A 31 8.19 -8.49 9.28
CA TYR A 31 6.94 -9.12 9.72
C TYR A 31 6.04 -8.23 10.60
N ALA A 32 6.06 -6.91 10.39
CA ALA A 32 5.19 -5.97 11.10
C ALA A 32 4.15 -5.30 10.16
N PRO A 33 3.19 -6.07 9.58
CA PRO A 33 2.16 -5.52 8.70
C PRO A 33 1.20 -4.56 9.41
N GLU A 34 1.00 -4.71 10.72
CA GLU A 34 0.11 -3.91 11.56
C GLU A 34 0.51 -2.43 11.61
N ILE A 35 1.78 -2.12 11.38
CA ILE A 35 2.28 -0.75 11.30
C ILE A 35 2.47 -0.25 9.87
N ASN A 36 2.05 -0.99 8.85
CA ASN A 36 2.16 -0.56 7.46
C ASN A 36 0.79 -0.03 6.94
N PRO A 37 0.62 1.29 6.72
CA PRO A 37 -0.62 1.86 6.20
C PRO A 37 -1.13 1.24 4.90
N GLN A 38 -0.22 0.73 4.07
CA GLN A 38 -0.55 0.05 2.82
C GLN A 38 -1.44 -1.18 3.06
N GLU A 39 -1.22 -1.92 4.15
CA GLU A 39 -2.03 -3.11 4.47
C GLU A 39 -3.48 -2.75 4.78
N PHE A 40 -3.73 -1.59 5.40
CA PHE A 40 -5.07 -1.08 5.63
C PHE A 40 -5.75 -0.63 4.33
N VAL A 41 -5.00 0.00 3.41
CA VAL A 41 -5.50 0.30 2.05
C VAL A 41 -5.93 -0.98 1.35
N TRP A 42 -5.09 -2.01 1.38
CA TRP A 42 -5.41 -3.33 0.81
C TRP A 42 -6.60 -3.98 1.47
N THR A 43 -6.72 -3.89 2.80
CA THR A 43 -7.88 -4.40 3.53
C THR A 43 -9.17 -3.73 3.06
N LYS A 44 -9.21 -2.39 2.95
CA LYS A 44 -10.39 -1.68 2.44
C LYS A 44 -10.71 -2.05 0.99
N ALA A 45 -9.69 -2.13 0.14
CA ALA A 45 -9.86 -2.48 -1.27
C ALA A 45 -10.40 -3.91 -1.44
N LYS A 46 -9.91 -4.88 -0.65
CA LYS A 46 -10.36 -6.28 -0.63
C LYS A 46 -11.76 -6.43 -0.02
N CYS A 47 -12.06 -5.74 1.09
CA CYS A 47 -13.41 -5.74 1.68
C CYS A 47 -14.49 -5.32 0.69
N ALA A 48 -14.21 -4.34 -0.18
CA ALA A 48 -15.14 -3.90 -1.22
C ALA A 48 -15.37 -4.94 -2.32
N LEU A 49 -14.52 -5.96 -2.41
CA LEU A 49 -14.63 -7.09 -3.34
C LEU A 49 -15.15 -8.36 -2.66
N SER A 50 -15.28 -8.35 -1.33
CA SER A 50 -15.82 -9.49 -0.57
C SER A 50 -17.19 -9.88 -1.12
N ASN A 51 -17.43 -11.19 -1.20
CA ASN A 51 -18.66 -11.80 -1.75
C ASN A 51 -18.86 -11.58 -3.27
N GLY A 52 -17.87 -11.04 -3.98
CA GLY A 52 -17.89 -10.99 -5.45
C GLY A 52 -17.50 -12.33 -6.08
N ALA A 53 -18.21 -12.73 -7.13
CA ALA A 53 -17.85 -13.86 -7.98
C ALA A 53 -17.57 -13.36 -9.42
N PRO A 54 -16.38 -12.79 -9.69
CA PRO A 54 -16.01 -12.36 -11.04
C PRO A 54 -15.91 -13.57 -11.97
N LYS A 55 -16.37 -13.42 -13.21
CA LYS A 55 -16.41 -14.50 -14.21
C LYS A 55 -15.04 -14.77 -14.84
N ASP A 56 -14.17 -13.77 -14.83
CA ASP A 56 -12.82 -13.84 -15.40
C ASP A 56 -11.85 -12.87 -14.69
N ILE A 57 -10.57 -13.01 -15.01
CA ILE A 57 -9.49 -12.17 -14.46
C ILE A 57 -9.67 -10.70 -14.88
N ALA A 58 -10.22 -10.43 -16.06
CA ALA A 58 -10.42 -9.07 -16.54
C ALA A 58 -11.47 -8.32 -15.70
N GLU A 59 -12.56 -9.00 -15.33
CA GLU A 59 -13.59 -8.52 -14.44
C GLU A 59 -13.04 -8.30 -13.04
N LEU A 60 -12.30 -9.26 -12.49
CA LEU A 60 -11.63 -9.09 -11.20
C LEU A 60 -10.71 -7.86 -11.22
N GLY A 61 -9.89 -7.70 -12.27
CA GLY A 61 -9.00 -6.57 -12.45
C GLY A 61 -9.73 -5.23 -12.53
N ARG A 62 -10.86 -5.16 -13.26
CA ARG A 62 -11.71 -3.94 -13.30
C ARG A 62 -12.27 -3.60 -11.92
N ARG A 63 -12.83 -4.60 -11.22
CA ARG A 63 -13.40 -4.41 -9.88
C ARG A 63 -12.33 -3.97 -8.88
N LEU A 64 -11.16 -4.59 -8.90
CA LEU A 64 -10.02 -4.24 -8.04
C LEU A 64 -9.52 -2.81 -8.31
N ARG A 65 -9.33 -2.42 -9.57
CA ARG A 65 -8.97 -1.02 -9.88
C ARG A 65 -10.04 -0.06 -9.37
N GLY A 66 -11.32 -0.39 -9.56
CA GLY A 66 -12.43 0.41 -9.03
C GLY A 66 -12.40 0.58 -7.52
N SER A 67 -12.10 -0.49 -6.75
CA SER A 67 -12.00 -0.39 -5.29
C SER A 67 -10.80 0.44 -4.85
N ILE A 68 -9.64 0.28 -5.50
CA ILE A 68 -8.46 1.12 -5.25
C ILE A 68 -8.75 2.59 -5.56
N HIS A 69 -9.39 2.90 -6.69
CA HIS A 69 -9.77 4.27 -7.04
C HIS A 69 -10.71 4.90 -6.03
N ARG A 70 -11.64 4.13 -5.46
CA ARG A 70 -12.54 4.60 -4.40
C ARG A 70 -11.78 4.97 -3.13
N VAL A 71 -10.82 4.15 -2.71
CA VAL A 71 -9.97 4.46 -1.54
C VAL A 71 -9.13 5.71 -1.83
N ARG A 72 -8.48 5.77 -3.00
CA ARG A 72 -7.68 6.92 -3.45
C ARG A 72 -8.49 8.23 -3.49
N GLY A 73 -9.75 8.18 -3.91
CA GLY A 73 -10.63 9.34 -4.00
C GLY A 73 -11.12 9.87 -2.66
N SER A 74 -10.86 9.17 -1.54
CA SER A 74 -11.37 9.55 -0.22
C SER A 74 -10.24 9.86 0.74
N GLN A 75 -9.99 11.15 0.98
CA GLN A 75 -9.03 11.61 1.98
C GLN A 75 -9.35 11.09 3.39
N ARG A 76 -10.65 10.93 3.71
CA ARG A 76 -11.09 10.33 4.98
C ARG A 76 -10.60 8.89 5.12
N LEU A 77 -10.75 8.07 4.07
CA LEU A 77 -10.28 6.67 4.10
C LEU A 77 -8.76 6.59 4.14
N LEU A 78 -8.05 7.41 3.35
CA LEU A 78 -6.58 7.45 3.36
C LEU A 78 -6.04 7.82 4.74
N ARG A 79 -6.57 8.90 5.36
CA ARG A 79 -6.20 9.29 6.73
C ARG A 79 -6.49 8.18 7.74
N SER A 80 -7.63 7.50 7.62
CA SER A 80 -7.93 6.37 8.52
C SER A 80 -6.92 5.23 8.43
N CYS A 81 -6.32 4.98 7.26
CA CYS A 81 -5.27 3.96 7.10
C CYS A 81 -3.95 4.40 7.76
N ILE A 82 -3.62 5.69 7.69
CA ILE A 82 -2.45 6.28 8.36
C ILE A 82 -2.59 6.20 9.88
N HIS A 83 -3.77 6.56 10.41
CA HIS A 83 -4.04 6.48 11.85
C HIS A 83 -4.10 5.04 12.37
N ALA A 84 -4.66 4.11 11.59
CA ALA A 84 -4.77 2.70 12.00
C ALA A 84 -3.41 1.99 12.11
N ALA A 85 -2.39 2.45 11.37
CA ALA A 85 -1.04 1.91 11.45
C ALA A 85 -0.30 2.31 12.74
N ASP A 86 -0.86 3.22 13.53
CA ASP A 86 -0.36 3.65 14.85
C ASP A 86 1.15 3.97 14.89
N LEU A 87 1.69 4.42 13.76
CA LEU A 87 3.05 4.91 13.66
C LEU A 87 3.14 6.27 14.35
N PRO A 88 4.22 6.57 15.08
CA PRO A 88 4.52 7.91 15.54
C PRO A 88 4.92 8.77 14.33
N TRP A 89 3.92 9.29 13.65
CA TRP A 89 4.10 10.24 12.55
C TRP A 89 4.66 11.55 13.11
N PRO A 90 5.66 12.16 12.45
CA PRO A 90 6.12 13.50 12.80
C PRO A 90 5.03 14.57 12.55
#